data_AF-A0A165F4B1-F1
#
_entry.id   AF-A0A165F4B1-F1
#
_cell.length_a   1.000
_cell.length_b   1.000
_cell.length_c   1.000
_cell.angle_alpha   90.00
_cell.angle_beta   90.00
_cell.angle_gamma   90.00
#
_symmetry.space_group_name_H-M   'P 1'
#
loop_
_entity.id
_entity.type
_entity.pdbx_description
1 polymer ?
#
loop_
_entity_poly.entity_id
_entity_poly.type
_entity_poly.pdbx_seq_one_letter_code
_entity_poly.pdbx_strand_id
1 'polypeptide(L)' 'RGHGDWECLDVLSNLESCGGCPLLSSTLTGEHHPTGVDCTAIEGVLDVSCLLGRCAVSRCGKGF' A
#
# COMPACT_ATOMS: atom_id res chain seq x y z
N ARG A 1 -5.80 -25.56 -9.46
CA ARG A 1 -5.87 -24.75 -10.70
C ARG A 1 -5.39 -23.35 -10.30
N GLY A 2 -4.20 -22.94 -10.75
CA GLY A 2 -3.62 -21.63 -10.39
C GLY A 2 -4.59 -20.52 -10.77
N HIS A 3 -4.98 -19.74 -9.77
CA HIS A 3 -5.88 -18.60 -9.91
C HIS A 3 -4.97 -17.39 -10.12
N GLY A 4 -5.09 -16.72 -11.26
CA GLY A 4 -4.27 -15.53 -11.53
C GLY A 4 -4.39 -14.53 -10.38
N ASP A 5 -3.24 -14.07 -9.90
CA ASP A 5 -2.96 -13.20 -8.75
C ASP A 5 -3.67 -11.84 -8.76
N TRP A 6 -5.00 -11.85 -8.87
CA TRP A 6 -5.81 -10.64 -8.83
C TRP A 6 -6.87 -10.81 -7.76
N GLU A 7 -6.77 -9.94 -6.76
CA GLU A 7 -7.75 -9.79 -5.70
C GLU A 7 -8.23 -8.34 -5.63
N CYS A 8 -9.48 -8.16 -5.22
CA CYS A 8 -10.00 -6.84 -4.93
C CYS A 8 -9.46 -6.40 -3.56
N LEU A 9 -8.79 -5.24 -3.52
CA LEU A 9 -8.22 -4.68 -2.30
C LEU A 9 -8.97 -3.41 -1.90
N ASP A 10 -9.23 -3.24 -0.61
CA ASP A 10 -9.69 -1.97 -0.07
C ASP A 10 -8.49 -1.05 0.17
N VAL A 11 -8.14 -0.23 -0.82
CA VAL A 11 -6.96 0.64 -0.80
C VAL A 11 -7.03 1.74 0.27
N LEU A 12 -8.17 1.91 0.94
CA LEU A 12 -8.34 2.89 2.01
C LEU A 12 -7.91 2.35 3.38
N SER A 13 -7.75 1.03 3.50
CA SER A 13 -7.41 0.34 4.75
C SER A 13 -6.32 -0.73 4.60
N ASN A 14 -6.01 -1.18 3.39
CA ASN A 14 -4.97 -2.21 3.17
C ASN A 14 -3.57 -1.63 3.34
N LEU A 15 -2.76 -2.26 4.20
CA LEU A 15 -1.44 -1.76 4.60
C LEU A 15 -0.41 -1.82 3.46
N GLU A 16 -0.47 -2.87 2.65
CA GLU A 16 0.48 -3.17 1.56
C GLU A 16 0.08 -2.50 0.23
N SER A 17 -1.06 -1.82 0.20
CA SER A 17 -1.63 -1.17 -1.00
C SER A 17 -2.43 0.07 -0.60
N CYS A 18 -1.86 0.85 0.32
CA CYS A 18 -2.54 2.00 0.87
C CYS A 18 -2.57 3.14 -0.15
N GLY A 19 -3.72 3.77 -0.33
CA GLY A 19 -3.89 4.92 -1.22
C GLY A 19 -3.92 4.62 -2.72
N GLY A 20 -3.79 3.35 -3.12
CA GLY A 20 -3.86 2.93 -4.51
C GLY A 20 -3.59 1.44 -4.69
N CYS A 21 -3.81 0.92 -5.88
CA CYS A 21 -3.42 -0.46 -6.18
C CYS A 21 -1.89 -0.56 -6.35
N PRO A 22 -1.26 -1.65 -5.90
CA PRO A 22 0.15 -1.89 -6.17
C PRO A 22 0.28 -2.04 -7.69
N LEU A 23 1.27 -1.36 -8.29
CA LEU A 23 1.46 -1.36 -9.73
C LEU A 23 1.70 -2.79 -10.25
N LEU A 24 0.68 -3.43 -10.81
CA LEU A 24 0.90 -4.46 -11.82
C LEU A 24 1.01 -3.78 -13.17
N SER A 25 2.20 -3.25 -13.44
CA SER A 25 2.62 -2.74 -14.75
C SER A 25 1.82 -1.51 -15.24
N SER A 26 2.50 -0.37 -15.30
CA SER A 26 2.04 0.90 -15.92
C SER A 26 1.73 0.80 -17.43
N THR A 27 1.30 -0.35 -17.92
CA THR A 27 1.22 -0.68 -19.35
C THR A 27 -0.21 -0.74 -19.90
N LEU A 28 -1.27 -0.72 -19.08
CA LEU A 28 -2.62 -0.93 -19.61
C LEU A 28 -3.36 0.32 -20.06
N THR A 29 -3.18 1.49 -19.45
CA THR A 29 -3.88 2.71 -19.89
C THR A 29 -3.09 3.92 -19.41
N GLY A 30 -2.86 4.91 -20.27
CA GLY A 30 -2.11 6.15 -19.98
C GLY A 30 -2.69 7.06 -18.89
N GLU A 31 -3.57 6.55 -18.03
CA GLU A 31 -4.02 7.22 -16.82
C GLU A 31 -3.02 6.97 -15.68
N HIS A 32 -2.54 8.06 -15.08
CA HIS A 32 -1.69 8.04 -13.90
C HIS A 32 -2.54 7.61 -12.70
N HIS A 33 -2.81 6.31 -12.55
CA HIS A 33 -3.51 5.81 -11.38
C HIS A 33 -2.59 5.95 -10.16
N PRO A 34 -3.08 6.44 -9.01
CA PRO A 34 -2.25 6.52 -7.82
C PRO A 34 -1.73 5.11 -7.48
N THR A 35 -0.41 5.01 -7.39
CA THR A 35 0.28 3.77 -7.06
C THR A 35 0.16 3.56 -5.55
N GLY A 36 -0.38 2.42 -5.14
CA GLY A 36 -0.43 2.05 -3.72
C GLY A 36 0.94 2.07 -3.09
N VAL A 37 1.00 2.44 -1.81
CA VAL A 37 2.20 2.35 -0.99
C VAL A 37 2.07 1.23 0.01
N ASP A 38 3.15 0.50 0.24
CA ASP A 38 3.26 -0.43 1.34
C ASP A 38 3.74 0.31 2.59
N CYS A 39 2.82 0.56 3.52
CA CYS A 39 3.10 1.26 4.77
C CYS A 39 4.02 0.45 5.70
N THR A 40 4.12 -0.88 5.51
CA THR A 40 4.98 -1.74 6.34
C THR A 40 6.45 -1.64 5.93
N ALA A 41 6.72 -1.23 4.69
CA ALA A 41 8.06 -1.00 4.17
C ALA A 41 8.67 0.33 4.65
N ILE A 42 7.95 1.14 5.44
CA ILE A 42 8.47 2.38 6.03
C ILE A 42 9.58 2.03 7.03
N GLU A 43 10.78 2.55 6.77
CA GLU A 43 11.95 2.26 7.60
C GLU A 43 11.72 2.71 9.05
N GLY A 44 12.05 1.81 10.00
CA GLY A 44 11.97 2.11 11.42
C GLY A 44 10.55 2.09 12.01
N VAL A 45 9.52 1.76 11.24
CA VAL A 45 8.16 1.72 11.76
C VAL A 45 7.93 0.48 12.63
N LEU A 46 7.31 0.66 13.80
CA LEU A 46 6.91 -0.45 14.68
C LEU A 46 5.39 -0.64 14.72
N ASP A 47 4.63 0.42 14.47
CA ASP A 47 3.18 0.39 14.40
C ASP A 47 2.69 1.42 13.39
N VAL A 48 1.91 0.95 12.41
CA VAL A 48 1.42 1.76 11.30
C VAL A 48 0.03 1.29 10.90
N SER A 49 -0.77 2.21 10.38
CA SER A 49 -2.10 1.92 9.85
C SER A 49 -2.31 2.64 8.53
N CYS A 50 -3.13 2.09 7.64
CA CYS A 50 -3.64 2.81 6.48
C CYS A 50 -4.96 3.48 6.89
N LEU A 51 -4.99 4.81 6.92
CA LEU A 51 -6.16 5.59 7.26
C LEU A 51 -6.52 6.50 6.10
N LEU A 52 -7.68 6.25 5.48
CA LEU A 52 -8.19 7.04 4.35
C LEU A 52 -7.18 7.12 3.20
N GLY A 53 -6.51 6.01 2.91
CA GLY A 53 -5.50 5.91 1.84
C GLY A 53 -4.17 6.62 2.16
N ARG A 54 -3.86 6.86 3.44
CA ARG A 54 -2.56 7.40 3.89
C ARG A 54 -1.97 6.55 5.01
N CYS A 55 -0.66 6.36 4.98
CA CYS A 55 0.06 5.72 6.08
C CYS A 55 0.09 6.64 7.31
N ALA A 56 -0.50 6.19 8.41
CA ALA A 56 -0.46 6.81 9.71
C ALA A 56 0.48 5.99 10.61
N VAL A 57 1.66 6.53 10.91
CA VAL A 57 2.61 5.91 11.83
C VAL A 57 2.23 6.24 13.26
N SER A 58 1.94 5.21 14.06
CA SER A 58 1.60 5.36 15.48
C SER A 58 2.82 5.18 16.38
N ARG A 59 3.85 4.44 15.93
CA ARG A 59 5.08 4.21 16.69
C ARG A 59 6.27 3.91 15.79
N CYS A 60 7.41 4.55 16.09
CA CYS A 60 8.70 4.25 15.48
C CYS A 60 9.60 3.46 16.45
N GLY A 61 10.58 2.76 15.89
CA GLY A 61 11.66 2.11 16.59
C GLY A 61 12.61 3.12 17.20
N LYS A 62 13.35 2.69 18.23
CA LYS A 62 14.35 3.55 18.86
C LYS A 62 15.42 3.96 17.84
N GLY A 63 15.59 5.26 17.62
CA GLY A 63 16.62 5.81 16.73
C GLY A 63 16.14 6.15 15.31
N PHE A 64 14.83 6.09 15.06
CA PHE A 64 14.16 6.55 13.84
C PHE A 64 13.27 7.76 14.13
#